data_AF-A0A5E9AX71-F1
#
_entry.id   AF-A0A5E9AX71-F1
#
_cell.length_a   1.000
_cell.length_b   1.000
_cell.length_c   1.000
_cell.angle_alpha   90.00
_cell.angle_beta   90.00
_cell.angle_gamma   90.00
#
_symmetry.space_group_name_H-M   'P 1'
#
loop_
_entity.id
_entity.type
_entity.pdbx_description
1 polymer ?
#
loop_
_entity_poly.entity_id
_entity_poly.type
_entity_poly.pdbx_seq_one_letter_code
_entity_poly.pdbx_strand_id
1 'polypeptide(L)'
;MTHRILILGGTTEARQLAGKLARRADFSITLSLAGRTESPVAQGVPVRVGGFGGAAGLAAYLRQEKIDLLIDATHPYAAQISANAAEAAKQSGVPILALRRPGWEPVAGDRWTLVDSAAEAARALGQAPRRVFLAIGRQEAGAFEAAPQHRYLIRSVDPVEPKLAVPDAHYLLARGPFPEADERALLE
;
A
#
# COMPACT_ATOMS: atom_id res chain seq x y z
N MET A 1 3.96 -30.40 14.16
CA MET A 1 4.40 -29.98 12.82
C MET A 1 4.32 -28.46 12.77
N THR A 2 5.28 -27.79 12.13
CA THR A 2 5.27 -26.32 12.02
C THR A 2 4.59 -25.92 10.71
N HIS A 3 3.54 -25.11 10.78
CA HIS A 3 2.85 -24.58 9.61
C HIS A 3 3.52 -23.30 9.10
N ARG A 4 3.91 -23.29 7.82
CA ARG A 4 4.58 -22.18 7.14
C ARG A 4 3.56 -21.23 6.54
N ILE A 5 3.61 -19.96 6.94
CA ILE A 5 2.68 -18.93 6.50
C ILE A 5 3.47 -17.83 5.78
N LEU A 6 3.10 -17.57 4.53
CA LEU A 6 3.58 -16.41 3.78
C LEU A 6 2.55 -15.29 3.88
N ILE A 7 2.96 -14.13 4.37
CA ILE A 7 2.12 -12.93 4.43
C ILE A 7 2.63 -11.93 3.39
N LEU A 8 1.82 -11.59 2.40
CA LEU A 8 2.09 -10.47 1.49
C LEU A 8 1.73 -9.17 2.22
N GLY A 9 2.72 -8.31 2.44
CA GLY A 9 2.61 -7.19 3.37
C GLY A 9 2.68 -5.80 2.71
N GLY A 10 2.89 -4.80 3.57
CA GLY A 10 2.90 -3.38 3.19
C GLY A 10 1.85 -2.53 3.92
N THR A 11 1.05 -3.14 4.80
CA THR A 11 0.03 -2.48 5.62
C THR A 11 0.35 -2.63 7.11
N THR A 12 -0.30 -1.81 7.93
CA THR A 12 -0.26 -1.96 9.39
C THR A 12 -0.85 -3.30 9.80
N GLU A 13 -1.94 -3.73 9.16
CA GLU A 13 -2.62 -4.99 9.40
C GLU A 13 -1.70 -6.19 9.17
N ALA A 14 -0.94 -6.21 8.07
CA ALA A 14 0.03 -7.28 7.78
C ALA A 14 1.09 -7.40 8.89
N ARG A 15 1.65 -6.27 9.33
CA ARG A 15 2.65 -6.23 10.39
C ARG A 15 2.09 -6.72 11.73
N GLN A 16 0.90 -6.24 12.10
CA GLN A 16 0.22 -6.65 13.32
C GLN A 16 -0.10 -8.14 13.32
N LEU A 17 -0.60 -8.67 12.19
CA LEU A 17 -0.87 -10.09 12.04
C LEU A 17 0.40 -10.92 12.18
N ALA A 18 1.47 -10.56 11.45
CA ALA A 18 2.74 -11.27 11.51
C ALA A 18 3.30 -11.31 12.94
N GLY A 19 3.30 -10.16 13.64
CA GLY A 19 3.79 -10.09 15.02
C GLY A 19 2.95 -10.88 16.03
N LYS A 20 1.63 -11.02 15.81
CA LYS A 20 0.76 -11.87 16.63
C LYS A 20 1.03 -13.36 16.36
N LEU A 21 1.12 -13.74 15.09
CA LEU A 21 1.34 -15.14 14.70
C LEU A 21 2.75 -15.64 15.05
N ALA A 22 3.77 -14.77 15.01
CA ALA A 22 5.14 -15.16 15.37
C ALA A 22 5.33 -15.57 16.84
N ARG A 23 4.36 -15.27 17.72
CA ARG A 23 4.36 -15.71 19.13
C ARG A 23 3.95 -17.18 19.29
N ARG A 24 3.45 -17.81 18.22
CA ARG A 24 2.99 -19.20 18.19
C ARG A 24 4.12 -20.12 17.73
N ALA A 25 4.51 -21.08 18.56
CA ALA A 25 5.61 -22.01 18.26
C ALA A 25 5.30 -22.99 17.11
N ASP A 26 4.03 -23.19 16.79
CA ASP A 26 3.56 -24.04 15.70
C ASP A 26 3.53 -23.32 14.35
N PHE A 27 3.87 -22.03 14.28
CA PHE A 27 3.90 -21.26 13.02
C PHE A 27 5.30 -20.78 12.66
N SER A 28 5.63 -20.87 11.38
CA SER A 28 6.80 -20.22 10.77
C SER A 28 6.30 -19.13 9.83
N ILE A 29 6.60 -17.87 10.17
CA ILE A 29 6.06 -16.70 9.47
C ILE A 29 7.14 -16.07 8.59
N THR A 30 6.81 -15.84 7.32
CA THR A 30 7.59 -14.99 6.43
C THR A 30 6.71 -13.82 5.96
N LEU A 31 7.15 -12.60 6.22
CA LEU A 31 6.53 -11.39 5.67
C LEU A 31 7.22 -11.01 4.36
N SER A 32 6.45 -10.72 3.32
CA SER A 32 6.94 -10.35 2.01
C SER A 32 6.63 -8.88 1.70
N LEU A 33 7.67 -8.10 1.42
CA LEU A 33 7.56 -6.69 1.05
C LEU A 33 7.98 -6.48 -0.40
N ALA A 34 7.29 -5.58 -1.11
CA ALA A 34 7.62 -5.25 -2.49
C ALA A 34 8.94 -4.49 -2.66
N GLY A 35 9.51 -3.93 -1.57
CA GLY A 35 10.72 -3.11 -1.64
C GLY A 35 10.48 -1.69 -2.17
N ARG A 36 9.25 -1.18 -2.06
CA ARG A 36 8.86 0.16 -2.55
C ARG A 36 9.27 1.32 -1.65
N THR A 37 9.76 1.02 -0.44
CA THR A 37 10.30 2.01 0.50
C THR A 37 11.78 1.74 0.72
N GLU A 38 12.62 2.77 0.68
CA GLU A 38 14.08 2.63 0.84
C GLU A 38 14.47 2.04 2.20
N SER A 39 13.76 2.41 3.26
CA SER A 39 14.00 1.93 4.63
C SER A 39 12.70 1.48 5.30
N PRO A 40 12.24 0.23 5.05
CA PRO A 40 11.04 -0.29 5.71
C PRO A 40 11.28 -0.42 7.22
N VAL A 41 10.25 -0.15 8.02
CA VAL A 41 10.34 -0.32 9.48
C VAL A 41 10.62 -1.79 9.82
N ALA A 42 11.37 -2.05 10.90
CA ALA A 42 11.58 -3.41 11.40
C ALA A 42 10.24 -4.12 11.66
N GLN A 43 10.10 -5.32 11.11
CA GLN A 43 8.83 -6.08 11.12
C GLN A 43 8.73 -7.04 12.30
N GLY A 44 9.85 -7.37 12.95
CA GLY A 44 9.88 -8.28 14.11
C GLY A 44 9.66 -9.76 13.75
N VAL A 45 9.72 -10.09 12.46
CA VAL A 45 9.58 -11.44 11.89
C VAL A 45 10.54 -11.60 10.70
N PRO A 46 10.84 -12.83 10.25
CA PRO A 46 11.57 -13.04 8.99
C PRO A 46 10.91 -12.28 7.82
N VAL A 47 11.72 -11.55 7.05
CA VAL A 47 11.24 -10.73 5.92
C VAL A 47 11.95 -11.14 4.64
N ARG A 48 11.19 -11.28 3.55
CA ARG A 48 11.72 -11.26 2.18
C ARG A 48 11.36 -9.94 1.49
N VAL A 49 12.24 -9.46 0.62
CA VAL A 49 12.03 -8.23 -0.17
C VAL A 49 12.19 -8.55 -1.65
N GLY A 50 11.30 -7.98 -2.46
CA GLY A 50 11.35 -8.07 -3.92
C GLY A 50 10.16 -8.80 -4.54
N GLY A 51 10.04 -8.69 -5.86
CA GLY A 51 8.99 -9.36 -6.62
C GLY A 51 9.09 -10.89 -6.60
N PHE A 52 8.05 -11.53 -7.13
CA PHE A 52 8.02 -12.99 -7.33
C PHE A 52 8.12 -13.39 -8.81
N GLY A 53 8.12 -12.44 -9.75
CA GLY A 53 8.03 -12.76 -11.18
C GLY A 53 6.60 -13.12 -11.62
N GLY A 54 5.59 -12.38 -11.12
CA GLY A 54 4.18 -12.63 -11.42
C GLY A 54 3.58 -13.80 -10.65
N ALA A 55 2.38 -14.24 -11.07
CA ALA A 55 1.65 -15.33 -10.42
C ALA A 55 2.41 -16.67 -10.47
N ALA A 56 2.99 -17.01 -11.63
CA ALA A 56 3.71 -18.26 -11.81
C ALA A 56 4.93 -18.37 -10.90
N GLY A 57 5.72 -17.30 -10.79
CA GLY A 57 6.87 -17.29 -9.89
C GLY A 57 6.49 -17.26 -8.41
N LEU A 58 5.36 -16.64 -8.04
CA LEU A 58 4.80 -16.80 -6.70
C LEU A 58 4.36 -18.25 -6.43
N ALA A 59 3.69 -18.91 -7.38
CA ALA A 59 3.31 -20.31 -7.24
C ALA A 59 4.53 -21.24 -7.09
N ALA A 60 5.60 -20.99 -7.85
CA ALA A 60 6.86 -21.71 -7.70
C ALA A 60 7.46 -21.51 -6.31
N TYR A 61 7.50 -20.26 -5.81
CA TYR A 61 7.96 -19.94 -4.46
C TYR A 61 7.15 -20.67 -3.38
N LEU A 62 5.81 -20.65 -3.48
CA LEU A 62 4.94 -21.34 -2.53
C LEU A 62 5.25 -22.84 -2.43
N ARG A 63 5.50 -23.51 -3.57
CA ARG A 63 5.85 -24.94 -3.59
C ARG A 63 7.26 -25.20 -3.05
N GLN A 64 8.23 -24.40 -3.49
CA GLN A 64 9.63 -24.55 -3.09
C GLN A 64 9.82 -24.38 -1.59
N GLU A 65 9.21 -23.34 -1.02
CA GLU A 65 9.28 -23.03 0.41
C GLU A 65 8.28 -23.83 1.25
N LYS A 66 7.47 -24.69 0.61
CA LYS A 66 6.45 -25.54 1.24
C LYS A 66 5.50 -24.72 2.13
N ILE A 67 5.01 -23.61 1.57
CA ILE A 67 4.07 -22.72 2.25
C ILE A 67 2.74 -23.45 2.41
N ASP A 68 2.23 -23.48 3.64
CA ASP A 68 0.96 -24.13 3.99
C ASP A 68 -0.23 -23.16 3.90
N LEU A 69 0.03 -21.85 4.03
CA LEU A 69 -0.99 -20.80 3.94
C LEU A 69 -0.41 -19.51 3.36
N LEU A 70 -1.12 -18.94 2.38
CA LEU A 70 -0.86 -17.61 1.86
C LEU A 70 -1.85 -16.61 2.47
N ILE A 71 -1.36 -15.49 2.97
CA ILE A 71 -2.20 -14.38 3.42
C ILE A 71 -1.89 -13.15 2.59
N ASP A 72 -2.87 -12.64 1.86
CA ASP A 72 -2.80 -11.35 1.20
C ASP A 72 -3.27 -10.24 2.13
N ALA A 73 -2.31 -9.52 2.72
CA ALA A 73 -2.53 -8.34 3.56
C ALA A 73 -1.86 -7.10 2.94
N THR A 74 -1.74 -7.05 1.61
CA THR A 74 -1.12 -5.93 0.88
C THR A 74 -1.99 -4.66 0.97
N HIS A 75 -1.58 -3.53 0.39
CA HIS A 75 -2.45 -2.35 0.34
C HIS A 75 -3.65 -2.58 -0.60
N PRO A 76 -4.88 -2.06 -0.35
CA PRO A 76 -6.02 -2.26 -1.25
C PRO A 76 -5.77 -1.81 -2.70
N TYR A 77 -4.99 -0.75 -2.89
CA TYR A 77 -4.57 -0.28 -4.23
C TYR A 77 -3.45 -1.13 -4.86
N ALA A 78 -2.92 -2.15 -4.19
CA ALA A 78 -1.92 -3.06 -4.74
C ALA A 78 -2.56 -4.21 -5.54
N ALA A 79 -3.55 -3.89 -6.38
CA ALA A 79 -4.41 -4.86 -7.07
C ALA A 79 -3.65 -5.94 -7.84
N GLN A 80 -2.53 -5.58 -8.50
CA GLN A 80 -1.74 -6.54 -9.28
C GLN A 80 -1.16 -7.69 -8.44
N ILE A 81 -0.62 -7.41 -7.25
CA ILE A 81 -0.06 -8.46 -6.40
C ILE A 81 -1.18 -9.32 -5.79
N SER A 82 -2.33 -8.73 -5.48
CA SER A 82 -3.52 -9.48 -5.04
C SER A 82 -4.04 -10.43 -6.12
N ALA A 83 -4.13 -9.96 -7.36
CA ALA A 83 -4.50 -10.81 -8.50
C ALA A 83 -3.48 -11.95 -8.70
N ASN A 84 -2.18 -11.63 -8.62
CA ASN A 84 -1.13 -12.64 -8.68
C ASN A 84 -1.21 -13.65 -7.54
N ALA A 85 -1.57 -13.22 -6.33
CA ALA A 85 -1.71 -14.08 -5.16
C ALA A 85 -2.86 -15.07 -5.32
N ALA A 86 -4.02 -14.62 -5.79
CA ALA A 86 -5.17 -15.47 -6.06
C ALA A 86 -4.84 -16.54 -7.10
N GLU A 87 -4.21 -16.15 -8.21
CA GLU A 87 -3.82 -17.08 -9.27
C GLU A 87 -2.72 -18.04 -8.81
N ALA A 88 -1.72 -17.57 -8.05
CA ALA A 88 -0.66 -18.42 -7.52
C ALA A 88 -1.18 -19.45 -6.51
N ALA A 89 -2.13 -19.07 -5.66
CA ALA A 89 -2.81 -19.97 -4.73
C ALA A 89 -3.54 -21.09 -5.49
N LYS A 90 -4.30 -20.72 -6.53
CA LYS A 90 -4.99 -21.67 -7.41
C LYS A 90 -4.00 -22.64 -8.08
N GLN A 91 -2.90 -22.14 -8.63
CA GLN A 91 -1.90 -22.97 -9.32
C GLN A 91 -1.15 -23.91 -8.36
N SER A 92 -0.83 -23.44 -7.16
CA SER A 92 -0.04 -24.20 -6.18
C SER A 92 -0.88 -25.15 -5.32
N GLY A 93 -2.18 -24.92 -5.23
CA GLY A 93 -3.07 -25.63 -4.30
C GLY A 93 -2.96 -25.14 -2.86
N VAL A 94 -2.17 -24.08 -2.60
CA VAL A 94 -2.03 -23.50 -1.26
C VAL A 94 -3.26 -22.64 -0.94
N PRO A 95 -3.91 -22.82 0.22
CA PRO A 95 -5.05 -22.00 0.62
C PRO A 95 -4.62 -20.52 0.77
N ILE A 96 -5.55 -19.62 0.44
CA ILE A 96 -5.34 -18.17 0.54
C ILE A 96 -6.43 -17.50 1.38
N LEU A 97 -6.01 -16.54 2.20
CA LEU A 97 -6.90 -15.59 2.89
C LEU A 97 -6.51 -14.16 2.50
N ALA A 98 -7.50 -13.32 2.19
CA ALA A 98 -7.29 -11.88 2.00
C ALA A 98 -7.72 -11.13 3.26
N LEU A 99 -6.78 -10.43 3.91
CA LEU A 99 -7.06 -9.58 5.06
C LEU A 99 -7.31 -8.15 4.58
N ARG A 100 -8.57 -7.73 4.61
CA ARG A 100 -9.01 -6.40 4.15
C ARG A 100 -9.93 -5.78 5.17
N ARG A 101 -9.86 -4.46 5.30
CA ARG A 101 -10.89 -3.66 5.96
C ARG A 101 -11.91 -3.22 4.90
N PRO A 102 -13.18 -3.00 5.27
CA PRO A 102 -14.11 -2.28 4.42
C PRO A 102 -13.53 -0.92 4.01
N GLY A 103 -13.94 -0.44 2.84
CA GLY A 103 -13.68 0.95 2.45
C GLY A 103 -14.33 1.91 3.44
N TRP A 104 -13.84 3.15 3.50
CA TRP A 104 -14.51 4.18 4.28
C TRP A 104 -15.87 4.51 3.67
N GLU A 105 -16.84 4.77 4.52
CA GLU A 105 -18.18 5.23 4.14
C GLU A 105 -18.33 6.69 4.58
N PRO A 106 -18.96 7.55 3.76
CA PRO A 106 -19.13 8.95 4.11
C PRO A 106 -20.06 9.09 5.32
N VAL A 107 -19.70 9.98 6.24
CA VAL A 107 -20.53 10.34 7.40
C VAL A 107 -21.10 11.75 7.28
N ALA A 108 -21.97 12.13 8.21
CA ALA A 108 -22.55 13.47 8.21
C ALA A 108 -21.46 14.56 8.25
N GLY A 109 -21.51 15.49 7.30
CA GLY A 109 -20.54 16.57 7.13
C GLY A 109 -19.46 16.30 6.07
N ASP A 110 -19.29 15.05 5.64
CA ASP A 110 -18.36 14.72 4.57
C ASP A 110 -18.83 15.25 3.21
N ARG A 111 -17.86 15.74 2.42
CA ARG A 111 -18.08 16.23 1.06
C ARG A 111 -17.19 15.48 0.09
N TRP A 112 -17.59 14.25 -0.25
CA TRP A 112 -16.81 13.38 -1.11
C TRP A 112 -17.27 13.46 -2.57
N THR A 113 -16.29 13.39 -3.47
CA THR A 113 -16.52 13.09 -4.89
C THR A 113 -15.78 11.81 -5.19
N LEU A 114 -16.51 10.77 -5.60
CA LEU A 114 -15.92 9.48 -5.96
C LEU A 114 -15.38 9.54 -7.39
N VAL A 115 -14.20 8.95 -7.59
CA VAL A 115 -13.48 8.88 -8.87
C VAL A 115 -12.74 7.54 -8.95
N ASP A 116 -12.51 7.05 -10.17
CA ASP A 116 -11.96 5.71 -10.39
C ASP A 116 -10.42 5.69 -10.51
N SER A 117 -9.78 6.86 -10.63
CA SER A 117 -8.33 6.97 -10.80
C SER A 117 -7.73 8.30 -10.34
N ALA A 118 -6.41 8.34 -10.17
CA ALA A 118 -5.69 9.59 -9.90
C ALA A 118 -5.83 10.61 -11.02
N ALA A 119 -5.91 10.16 -12.28
CA ALA A 119 -6.16 11.04 -13.42
C ALA A 119 -7.58 11.65 -13.39
N GLU A 120 -8.57 10.91 -12.93
CA GLU A 120 -9.91 11.45 -12.67
C GLU A 120 -9.95 12.40 -11.48
N ALA A 121 -9.23 12.08 -10.41
CA ALA A 121 -9.07 12.98 -9.28
C ALA A 121 -8.49 14.33 -9.70
N ALA A 122 -7.43 14.33 -10.52
CA ALA A 122 -6.82 15.54 -11.06
C ALA A 122 -7.82 16.36 -11.91
N ARG A 123 -8.60 15.69 -12.78
CA ARG A 123 -9.66 16.36 -13.57
C ARG A 123 -10.77 16.94 -12.70
N ALA A 124 -11.16 16.25 -11.63
CA ALA A 124 -12.24 16.66 -10.74
C ALA A 124 -11.93 17.94 -9.93
N LEU A 125 -10.65 18.35 -9.84
CA LEU A 125 -10.26 19.63 -9.22
C LEU A 125 -10.81 20.85 -9.96
N GLY A 126 -11.04 20.73 -11.27
CA GLY A 126 -11.53 21.80 -12.13
C GLY A 126 -10.46 22.87 -12.47
N GLN A 127 -10.90 23.96 -13.11
CA GLN A 127 -9.99 24.95 -13.70
C GLN A 127 -9.55 26.07 -12.74
N ALA A 128 -10.35 26.36 -11.71
CA ALA A 128 -10.02 27.40 -10.75
C ALA A 128 -8.82 26.97 -9.88
N PRO A 129 -7.79 27.81 -9.66
CA PRO A 129 -6.67 27.50 -8.77
C PRO A 129 -7.14 27.10 -7.36
N ARG A 130 -6.48 26.09 -6.78
CA ARG A 130 -6.79 25.52 -5.46
C ARG A 130 -5.49 25.16 -4.75
N ARG A 131 -5.56 25.02 -3.42
CA ARG A 131 -4.53 24.38 -2.60
C ARG A 131 -4.95 22.93 -2.38
N VAL A 132 -4.16 22.00 -2.90
CA VAL A 132 -4.52 20.58 -2.99
C VAL A 132 -3.54 19.76 -2.18
N PHE A 133 -4.06 18.97 -1.25
CA PHE A 133 -3.25 18.01 -0.49
C PHE A 133 -3.28 16.64 -1.17
N LEU A 134 -2.16 16.22 -1.75
CA LEU A 134 -1.97 14.90 -2.34
C LEU A 134 -1.49 13.91 -1.27
N ALA A 135 -2.46 13.30 -0.56
CA ALA A 135 -2.24 12.25 0.43
C ALA A 135 -2.13 10.83 -0.19
N ILE A 136 -1.63 10.74 -1.43
CA ILE A 136 -1.62 9.52 -2.27
C ILE A 136 -0.24 8.89 -2.43
N GLY A 137 0.79 9.45 -1.79
CA GLY A 137 2.17 9.01 -1.94
C GLY A 137 2.77 9.36 -3.31
N ARG A 138 3.93 8.75 -3.64
CA ARG A 138 4.72 9.14 -4.80
C ARG A 138 4.29 8.53 -6.14
N GLN A 139 3.68 7.34 -6.13
CA GLN A 139 3.47 6.56 -7.36
C GLN A 139 2.42 7.20 -8.28
N GLU A 140 1.40 7.81 -7.71
CA GLU A 140 0.26 8.38 -8.44
C GLU A 140 0.33 9.91 -8.55
N ALA A 141 1.32 10.56 -7.91
CA ALA A 141 1.45 12.01 -7.87
C ALA A 141 1.63 12.62 -9.27
N GLY A 142 2.29 11.91 -10.19
CA GLY A 142 2.52 12.35 -11.57
C GLY A 142 1.23 12.69 -12.35
N ALA A 143 0.10 12.06 -12.02
CA ALA A 143 -1.17 12.34 -12.68
C ALA A 143 -1.63 13.80 -12.53
N PHE A 144 -1.15 14.51 -11.51
CA PHE A 144 -1.54 15.88 -11.20
C PHE A 144 -0.75 16.93 -11.99
N GLU A 145 0.28 16.54 -12.75
CA GLU A 145 0.92 17.43 -13.74
C GLU A 145 -0.07 17.89 -14.83
N ALA A 146 -1.15 17.13 -15.06
CA ALA A 146 -2.23 17.49 -15.98
C ALA A 146 -3.08 18.69 -15.50
N ALA A 147 -2.87 19.16 -14.25
CA ALA A 147 -3.57 20.30 -13.67
C ALA A 147 -2.57 21.26 -12.99
N PRO A 148 -1.65 21.91 -13.74
CA PRO A 148 -0.55 22.69 -13.18
C PRO A 148 -0.97 24.01 -12.53
N GLN A 149 -2.23 24.42 -12.72
CA GLN A 149 -2.79 25.65 -12.14
C GLN A 149 -3.01 25.59 -10.62
N HIS A 150 -2.93 24.41 -10.01
CA HIS A 150 -3.11 24.25 -8.57
C HIS A 150 -1.78 24.30 -7.81
N ARG A 151 -1.86 24.62 -6.52
CA ARG A 151 -0.77 24.51 -5.56
C ARG A 151 -0.85 23.17 -4.86
N TYR A 152 0.22 22.39 -4.90
CA TYR A 152 0.24 21.05 -4.33
C TYR A 152 1.04 20.98 -3.03
N LEU A 153 0.46 20.37 -2.01
CA LEU A 153 1.19 19.79 -0.88
C LEU A 153 1.20 18.27 -1.10
N ILE A 154 2.37 17.66 -1.19
CA ILE A 154 2.53 16.25 -1.55
C ILE A 154 3.19 15.54 -0.40
N ARG A 155 2.49 14.57 0.20
CA ARG A 155 3.06 13.74 1.27
C ARG A 155 3.43 12.37 0.75
N SER A 156 4.70 11.99 0.97
CA SER A 156 5.23 10.68 0.60
C SER A 156 6.21 10.17 1.65
N VAL A 157 6.42 8.85 1.68
CA VAL A 157 7.41 8.22 2.59
C VAL A 157 8.83 8.48 2.09
N ASP A 158 9.05 8.22 0.81
CA ASP A 158 10.31 8.50 0.12
C ASP A 158 10.10 9.69 -0.84
N PRO A 159 11.18 10.36 -1.28
CA PRO A 159 11.09 11.44 -2.26
C PRO A 159 10.33 11.06 -3.53
N VAL A 160 9.59 12.03 -4.07
CA VAL A 160 9.02 11.98 -5.42
C VAL A 160 10.09 12.44 -6.39
N GLU A 161 10.65 11.50 -7.15
CA GLU A 161 11.72 11.77 -8.10
C GLU A 161 11.39 11.16 -9.48
N PRO A 162 11.46 11.94 -10.58
CA PRO A 162 11.68 13.39 -10.57
C PRO A 162 10.53 14.15 -9.89
N LYS A 163 10.81 15.35 -9.39
CA LYS A 163 9.78 16.28 -8.93
C LYS A 163 8.75 16.54 -10.03
N LEU A 164 7.51 16.80 -9.63
CA LEU A 164 6.44 17.13 -10.55
C LEU A 164 6.76 18.40 -11.34
N ALA A 165 6.48 18.37 -12.63
CA ALA A 165 6.61 19.49 -13.58
C ALA A 165 5.45 20.50 -13.42
N VAL A 166 5.24 21.01 -12.21
CA VAL A 166 4.22 22.01 -11.86
C VAL A 166 4.86 23.21 -11.17
N PRO A 167 4.30 24.42 -11.32
CA PRO A 167 4.92 25.65 -10.82
C PRO A 167 4.94 25.77 -9.28
N ASP A 168 3.97 25.16 -8.57
CA ASP A 168 3.87 25.28 -7.11
C ASP A 168 3.60 23.91 -6.46
N ALA A 169 4.66 23.26 -6.00
CA ALA A 169 4.62 22.00 -5.28
C ALA A 169 5.54 22.01 -4.05
N HIS A 170 4.96 21.64 -2.91
CA HIS A 170 5.63 21.47 -1.63
C HIS A 170 5.64 19.99 -1.27
N TYR A 171 6.80 19.47 -0.86
CA TYR A 171 7.00 18.04 -0.58
C TYR A 171 7.22 17.82 0.91
N LEU A 172 6.38 16.97 1.51
CA LEU A 172 6.44 16.57 2.91
C LEU A 172 6.84 15.10 3.00
N LEU A 173 8.05 14.83 3.47
CA LEU A 173 8.49 13.48 3.78
C LEU A 173 7.97 13.06 5.15
N ALA A 174 7.02 12.14 5.16
CA ALA A 174 6.43 11.65 6.40
C ALA A 174 5.90 10.22 6.24
N ARG A 175 5.89 9.49 7.35
CA ARG A 175 5.39 8.12 7.44
C ARG A 175 4.39 8.04 8.58
N GLY A 176 3.25 7.42 8.32
CA GLY A 176 2.21 7.24 9.33
C GLY A 176 2.62 6.29 10.47
N PRO A 177 1.72 6.10 11.46
CA PRO A 177 0.34 6.61 11.48
C PRO A 177 0.25 8.14 11.60
N PHE A 178 -0.83 8.72 11.09
CA PHE A 178 -1.09 10.18 11.09
C PHE A 178 -2.24 10.48 12.06
N PRO A 179 -1.96 11.02 13.27
CA PRO A 179 -2.99 11.39 14.23
C PRO A 179 -3.86 12.55 13.74
N GLU A 180 -5.15 12.56 14.09
CA GLU A 180 -6.10 13.59 13.63
C GLU A 180 -5.65 15.01 13.99
N ALA A 181 -5.15 15.23 15.21
CA ALA A 181 -4.71 16.55 15.66
C ALA A 181 -3.58 17.11 14.77
N ASP A 182 -2.65 16.26 14.37
CA ASP A 182 -1.53 16.63 13.51
C ASP A 182 -2.00 16.89 12.07
N GLU A 183 -2.95 16.10 11.58
CA GLU A 183 -3.57 16.31 10.27
C GLU A 183 -4.35 17.63 10.21
N ARG A 184 -5.07 17.97 11.28
CA ARG A 184 -5.77 19.25 11.39
C ARG A 184 -4.80 20.42 11.36
N ALA A 185 -3.74 20.36 12.16
CA ALA A 185 -2.71 21.39 12.20
C ALA A 185 -1.97 21.55 10.86
N LEU A 186 -1.90 20.49 10.04
CA LEU A 186 -1.32 20.55 8.69
C LEU A 186 -2.25 21.25 7.68
N LEU A 187 -3.56 21.10 7.83
CA LEU A 187 -4.56 21.54 6.86
C LEU A 187 -5.07 22.97 7.09
N GLU A 188 -5.01 23.46 8.34
CA GLU A 188 -5.39 24.82 8.76
C GLU A 188 -4.27 25.84 8.44
#